data_AF-A0A5T1CFM5-F1
#
_entry.id   AF-A0A5T1CFM5-F1
#
_cell.length_a   1.000
_cell.length_b   1.000
_cell.length_c   1.000
_cell.angle_alpha   90.00
_cell.angle_beta   90.00
_cell.angle_gamma   90.00
#
_symmetry.space_group_name_H-M   'P 1'
#
loop_
_entity.id
_entity.type
_entity.pdbx_description
1 polymer ?
#
loop_
_entity_poly.entity_id
_entity_poly.type
_entity_poly.pdbx_seq_one_letter_code
_entity_poly.pdbx_strand_id
1 'polypeptide(L)'
;MFDYSKYENASKKQLIHALTLAEKRAEKLNSQLKENNEFFKFLQKKLKKSFNAKKTKKAEQRRPELDEAIEDYKNGNVETYANFEEYKKAMNAL
;
A
#
# COMPACT_ATOMS: atom_id res chain seq x y z
N MET A 1 -14.77 4.44 -35.94
CA MET A 1 -15.45 5.67 -36.41
C MET A 1 -16.91 5.57 -35.99
N PHE A 2 -17.53 6.64 -35.47
CA PHE A 2 -18.95 6.59 -35.13
C PHE A 2 -19.80 6.53 -36.40
N ASP A 3 -20.78 5.64 -36.43
CA ASP A 3 -21.70 5.51 -37.56
C ASP A 3 -22.86 6.50 -37.39
N TYR A 4 -22.90 7.50 -38.29
CA TYR A 4 -23.91 8.55 -38.32
C TYR A 4 -25.03 8.28 -39.35
N SER A 5 -24.94 7.21 -40.15
CA SER A 5 -25.93 6.88 -41.19
C SER A 5 -27.35 6.75 -40.63
N LYS A 6 -27.47 6.24 -39.40
CA LYS A 6 -28.73 6.13 -38.64
C LYS A 6 -29.43 7.46 -38.33
N TYR A 7 -28.76 8.61 -38.51
CA TYR A 7 -29.32 9.93 -38.26
C TYR A 7 -29.53 10.75 -39.53
N GLU A 8 -29.12 10.24 -40.68
CA GLU A 8 -29.13 10.96 -41.97
C GLU A 8 -30.56 11.36 -42.37
N ASN A 9 -31.55 10.50 -42.10
CA ASN A 9 -32.97 10.74 -42.34
C ASN A 9 -33.77 10.94 -41.04
N ALA A 10 -33.10 11.19 -39.90
CA ALA A 10 -33.78 11.35 -38.62
C ALA A 10 -34.49 12.71 -38.55
N SER A 11 -35.71 12.71 -38.04
CA SER A 11 -36.44 13.94 -37.75
C SER A 11 -35.76 14.76 -36.64
N LYS A 12 -36.01 16.08 -36.62
CA LYS A 12 -35.52 16.97 -35.55
C LYS A 12 -35.83 16.45 -34.14
N LYS A 13 -37.02 15.86 -33.92
CA LYS A 13 -37.40 15.26 -32.63
C LYS A 13 -36.51 14.07 -32.25
N GLN A 14 -36.19 13.20 -33.22
CA GLN A 14 -35.32 12.05 -32.99
C GLN A 14 -33.88 12.47 -32.70
N LEU A 15 -33.38 13.51 -33.40
CA LEU A 15 -32.06 14.08 -33.14
C LEU A 15 -31.96 14.68 -31.74
N ILE A 16 -32.95 15.49 -31.33
CA ILE A 16 -33.01 16.06 -29.98
C ILE A 16 -33.06 14.95 -28.92
N HIS A 17 -33.90 13.94 -29.11
CA HIS A 17 -33.99 12.82 -28.18
C HIS A 17 -32.67 12.05 -28.07
N ALA A 18 -32.00 11.78 -29.19
CA ALA A 18 -30.71 11.11 -29.22
C ALA A 18 -29.62 11.92 -28.51
N LEU A 19 -29.62 13.25 -28.69
CA LEU A 19 -28.71 14.17 -28.00
C LEU A 19 -28.95 14.13 -26.49
N THR A 20 -30.19 14.30 -26.04
CA THR A 20 -30.54 14.26 -24.61
C THR A 20 -30.17 12.93 -23.97
N LEU A 21 -30.33 11.82 -24.69
CA LEU A 21 -29.91 10.50 -24.19
C LEU A 21 -28.39 10.40 -24.06
N ALA A 22 -27.63 10.96 -25.00
CA ALA A 22 -26.18 11.00 -24.94
C ALA A 22 -25.69 11.88 -23.77
N GLU A 23 -26.30 13.04 -23.56
CA GLU A 23 -26.01 13.94 -22.43
C GLU A 23 -26.22 13.24 -21.09
N LYS A 24 -27.38 12.60 -20.89
CA LYS A 24 -27.67 11.84 -19.66
C LYS A 24 -26.67 10.71 -19.42
N ARG A 25 -26.22 10.03 -20.48
CA ARG A 25 -25.19 8.99 -20.39
C ARG A 25 -23.83 9.58 -20.00
N ALA A 26 -23.46 10.72 -20.58
CA ALA A 26 -22.22 11.41 -20.24
C ALA A 26 -22.21 11.87 -18.77
N GLU A 27 -23.31 12.44 -18.29
CA GLU A 27 -23.48 12.82 -16.88
C GLU A 27 -23.34 11.61 -15.94
N LYS A 28 -24.01 10.51 -16.26
CA LYS A 28 -23.92 9.27 -15.47
C LYS A 28 -22.50 8.73 -15.42
N LEU A 29 -21.80 8.69 -16.56
CA LEU A 29 -20.40 8.24 -16.62
C LEU A 29 -19.49 9.14 -15.80
N ASN A 30 -19.72 10.46 -15.81
CA ASN A 30 -18.93 11.40 -15.02
C ASN A 30 -19.14 11.20 -13.51
N SER A 31 -20.38 10.97 -13.07
CA SER A 31 -20.67 10.63 -11.66
C SER A 31 -20.00 9.33 -11.23
N GLN A 32 -20.08 8.28 -12.06
CA GLN A 32 -19.40 7.00 -11.80
C GLN A 32 -17.86 7.17 -11.74
N LEU A 33 -17.29 8.03 -12.58
CA LEU A 33 -15.86 8.31 -12.58
C LEU A 33 -15.43 9.00 -11.27
N LYS A 34 -16.23 9.95 -10.77
CA LYS A 34 -15.99 10.60 -9.48
C LYS A 34 -16.06 9.59 -8.33
N GLU A 35 -17.08 8.76 -8.29
CA GLU A 35 -17.24 7.70 -7.26
C GLU A 35 -16.09 6.70 -7.30
N ASN A 36 -15.70 6.23 -8.49
CA ASN A 36 -14.59 5.31 -8.66
C ASN A 36 -13.26 5.91 -8.21
N ASN A 37 -13.04 7.21 -8.42
CA ASN A 37 -11.83 7.89 -7.96
C ASN A 37 -11.76 7.95 -6.42
N GLU A 38 -12.88 8.26 -5.75
CA GLU A 38 -12.94 8.24 -4.28
C GLU A 38 -12.76 6.83 -3.72
N PHE A 39 -13.36 5.82 -4.35
CA PHE A 39 -13.16 4.43 -3.98
C PHE A 39 -11.70 4.00 -4.15
N PHE A 40 -11.05 4.41 -5.24
CA PHE A 40 -9.63 4.15 -5.48
C PHE A 40 -8.74 4.80 -4.40
N LYS A 41 -8.98 6.07 -4.05
CA LYS A 41 -8.27 6.74 -2.95
C LYS A 41 -8.46 6.01 -1.62
N PHE A 42 -9.67 5.53 -1.33
CA PHE A 42 -9.96 4.75 -0.13
C PHE A 42 -9.17 3.44 -0.09
N LEU A 43 -9.14 2.69 -1.20
CA LEU A 43 -8.36 1.44 -1.30
C LEU A 43 -6.86 1.71 -1.14
N GLN A 44 -6.33 2.75 -1.79
CA GLN A 44 -4.93 3.16 -1.61
C GLN A 44 -4.61 3.49 -0.15
N LYS A 45 -5.52 4.19 0.56
CA LYS A 45 -5.36 4.50 1.99
C LYS A 45 -5.35 3.22 2.84
N LYS A 46 -6.25 2.27 2.57
CA LYS A 46 -6.26 0.96 3.26
C LYS A 46 -4.97 0.18 3.02
N LEU A 47 -4.50 0.12 1.78
CA LEU A 47 -3.25 -0.57 1.43
C LEU A 47 -2.06 0.04 2.18
N LYS A 48 -1.87 1.37 2.12
CA LYS A 48 -0.81 2.07 2.86
C LYS A 48 -0.84 1.76 4.36
N LYS A 49 -2.03 1.80 4.98
CA LYS A 49 -2.20 1.43 6.40
C LYS A 49 -1.78 -0.02 6.67
N SER A 50 -2.17 -0.96 5.81
CA SER A 50 -1.84 -2.39 5.99
C SER A 50 -0.33 -2.67 5.93
N PHE A 51 0.40 -2.00 5.03
CA PHE A 51 1.85 -2.14 4.92
C PHE A 51 2.58 -1.45 6.08
N ASN A 52 2.10 -0.27 6.51
CA ASN A 52 2.70 0.45 7.64
C ASN A 52 2.47 -0.27 8.98
N ALA A 53 1.30 -0.88 9.19
CA ALA A 53 1.01 -1.67 10.38
C ALA A 53 1.94 -2.89 10.54
N LYS A 54 2.41 -3.49 9.42
CA LYS A 54 3.42 -4.55 9.46
C LYS A 54 4.81 -4.03 9.83
N LYS A 55 5.15 -2.78 9.47
CA LYS A 55 6.43 -2.15 9.82
C LYS A 55 6.48 -1.75 11.29
N THR A 56 5.40 -1.20 11.83
CA THR A 56 5.32 -0.84 13.26
C THR A 56 5.39 -2.06 14.15
N LYS A 57 4.71 -3.16 13.81
CA LYS A 57 4.85 -4.43 14.57
C LYS A 57 6.30 -4.96 14.61
N LYS A 58 7.08 -4.78 13.54
CA LYS A 58 8.50 -5.16 13.51
C LYS A 58 9.38 -4.22 14.36
N ALA A 59 9.04 -2.94 14.43
CA ALA A 59 9.76 -1.98 15.26
C ALA A 59 9.47 -2.19 16.76
N GLU A 60 8.23 -2.50 17.10
CA GLU A 60 7.78 -2.79 18.47
C GLU A 60 8.28 -4.14 18.99
N GLN A 61 8.61 -5.08 18.10
CA GLN A 61 9.27 -6.35 18.42
C GLN A 61 10.80 -6.25 18.52
N ARG A 62 11.41 -5.07 18.30
CA ARG A 62 12.84 -4.92 18.55
C ARG A 62 13.11 -5.10 20.03
N ARG A 63 14.09 -5.94 20.34
CA ARG A 63 14.57 -6.15 21.70
C ARG A 63 15.80 -5.26 21.88
N PRO A 64 15.76 -4.24 22.73
CA PRO A 64 16.90 -3.35 22.95
C PRO A 64 18.18 -4.12 23.29
N GLU A 65 18.05 -5.15 24.13
CA GLU A 65 19.15 -6.05 24.51
C GLU A 65 19.82 -6.75 23.31
N LEU A 66 19.03 -7.10 22.28
CA LEU A 66 19.55 -7.74 21.08
C LEU A 66 20.23 -6.71 20.16
N ASP A 67 19.68 -5.51 20.07
CA ASP A 67 20.27 -4.41 19.32
C ASP A 67 21.60 -3.98 19.97
N GLU A 68 21.66 -3.91 21.31
CA GLU A 68 22.88 -3.64 22.10
C GLU A 68 23.92 -4.74 21.90
N ALA A 69 23.56 -6.02 22.01
CA ALA A 69 24.48 -7.13 21.79
C ALA A 69 25.04 -7.17 20.35
N ILE A 70 24.24 -6.77 19.34
CA ILE A 70 24.70 -6.67 17.95
C ILE A 70 25.70 -5.51 17.79
N GLU A 71 25.47 -4.38 18.45
CA GLU A 71 26.40 -3.24 18.41
C GLU A 71 27.69 -3.55 19.17
N ASP A 72 27.63 -4.18 20.33
CA ASP A 72 28.82 -4.64 21.07
C ASP A 72 29.64 -5.63 20.23
N TYR A 73 28.98 -6.53 19.49
CA TYR A 73 29.64 -7.43 18.55
C TYR A 73 30.38 -6.69 17.43
N LYS A 74 29.74 -5.70 16.81
CA LYS A 74 30.38 -4.89 15.74
C LYS A 74 31.52 -4.03 16.26
N ASN A 75 31.39 -3.50 17.48
CA ASN A 75 32.38 -2.64 18.11
C ASN A 75 33.54 -3.44 18.73
N GLY A 76 33.47 -4.77 18.72
CA GLY A 76 34.49 -5.64 19.30
C GLY A 76 34.47 -5.69 20.83
N ASN A 77 33.40 -5.20 21.46
CA ASN A 77 33.16 -5.27 22.91
C ASN A 77 32.64 -6.66 23.31
N VAL A 78 33.23 -7.71 22.77
CA VAL A 78 32.84 -9.09 23.04
C VAL A 78 33.96 -9.77 23.78
N GLU A 79 33.63 -10.39 24.90
CA GLU A 79 34.55 -11.28 25.59
C GLU A 79 34.85 -12.47 24.69
N THR A 80 36.13 -12.61 24.34
CA THR A 80 36.60 -13.74 23.56
C THR A 80 37.32 -14.72 24.48
N TYR A 81 36.99 -15.99 24.33
CA TYR A 81 37.57 -17.07 25.10
C TYR A 81 38.35 -17.97 24.15
N ALA A 82 39.52 -18.45 24.56
CA ALA A 82 40.35 -19.27 23.68
C ALA A 82 39.72 -20.65 23.42
N ASN A 83 38.90 -21.13 24.36
CA ASN A 83 38.16 -22.39 24.24
C ASN A 83 36.92 -22.43 25.16
N PHE A 84 36.10 -23.46 24.99
CA PHE A 84 34.85 -23.64 25.72
C PHE A 84 35.03 -23.88 27.24
N GLU A 85 36.14 -24.50 27.67
CA GLU A 85 36.42 -24.73 29.09
C GLU A 85 36.70 -23.42 29.84
N GLU A 86 37.40 -22.49 29.18
CA GLU A 86 37.69 -21.16 29.71
C GLU A 86 36.41 -20.32 29.82
N TYR A 87 35.56 -20.36 28.79
CA TYR A 87 34.22 -19.75 28.82
C TYR A 87 33.39 -20.28 30.00
N LYS A 88 33.36 -21.61 30.16
CA LYS A 88 32.58 -22.26 31.23
C LYS A 88 33.08 -21.88 32.62
N LYS A 89 34.40 -21.71 32.80
CA LYS A 89 34.96 -21.22 34.07
C LYS A 89 34.57 -19.77 34.36
N ALA A 90 34.63 -18.90 33.36
CA ALA A 90 34.25 -17.50 33.51
C ALA A 90 32.75 -17.34 33.86
N MET A 91 31.87 -18.07 33.19
CA MET A 91 30.43 -18.04 33.46
C MET A 91 30.03 -18.64 34.82
N ASN A 92 30.81 -19.58 35.36
CA ASN A 92 30.57 -20.14 36.70
C ASN A 92 31.15 -19.28 37.84
N ALA A 93 31.98 -18.29 37.51
CA ALA A 93 32.61 -17.37 38.47
C ALA A 93 31.85 -16.04 38.61
N LEU A 94 30.83 -15.83 37.77
CA LEU A 94 29.85 -14.74 37.79
C LEU A 94 28.66 -15.10 38.70
#